data_AF-A0AAP8Q805-F1
#
_entry.id   AF-A0AAP8Q805-F1
#
_cell.length_a   1.000
_cell.length_b   1.000
_cell.length_c   1.000
_cell.angle_alpha   90.00
_cell.angle_beta   90.00
_cell.angle_gamma   90.00
#
_symmetry.space_group_name_H-M   'P 1'
#
loop_
_entity.id
_entity.type
_entity.pdbx_description
1 polymer ?
#
loop_
_entity_poly.entity_id
_entity_poly.type
_entity_poly.pdbx_seq_one_letter_code
_entity_poly.pdbx_strand_id
1 'polypeptide(L)' 'MKPSVILYKALPDDLLQRLQEHFTVHQVANLSPQTVEQNAAIFAAAEG' A
#
# COMPACT_ATOMS: atom_id res chain seq x y z
N MET A 1 14.34 6.23 6.21
CA MET A 1 13.73 5.26 5.28
C MET A 1 12.33 5.73 4.97
N LYS A 2 11.84 5.56 3.73
CA LYS A 2 10.52 6.06 3.32
C LYS A 2 9.45 5.06 3.82
N PRO A 3 8.47 5.48 4.64
CA PRO A 3 7.43 4.58 5.13
C PRO A 3 6.59 4.01 3.98
N SER A 4 6.11 2.78 4.13
CA SER A 4 5.30 2.09 3.12
C SER A 4 3.82 2.13 3.50
N VAL A 5 2.94 2.31 2.52
CA VAL A 5 1.48 2.35 2.72
C VAL A 5 0.80 1.40 1.75
N ILE A 6 -0.19 0.66 2.26
CA ILE A 6 -1.00 -0.26 1.45
C ILE A 6 -2.36 0.38 1.17
N LEU A 7 -2.67 0.49 -0.11
CA LEU A 7 -3.88 1.09 -0.62
C LEU A 7 -4.77 -0.01 -1.21
N TYR A 8 -5.88 -0.31 -0.56
CA TYR A 8 -6.86 -1.31 -1.03
C TYR A 8 -8.09 -0.70 -1.70
N LYS A 9 -8.14 0.63 -1.78
CA LYS A 9 -9.29 1.39 -2.29
C LYS A 9 -8.81 2.48 -3.24
N ALA A 10 -9.61 2.77 -4.25
CA ALA A 10 -9.32 3.86 -5.17
C ALA A 10 -9.20 5.19 -4.40
N LEU A 11 -8.08 5.88 -4.62
CA LEU A 11 -7.76 7.19 -4.07
C LEU A 11 -7.64 8.16 -5.25
N PRO A 12 -8.14 9.40 -5.14
CA PRO A 12 -7.96 10.41 -6.18
C PRO A 12 -6.48 10.60 -6.53
N ASP A 13 -6.19 10.88 -7.81
CA ASP A 13 -4.83 10.99 -8.33
C ASP A 13 -3.98 12.05 -7.58
N ASP A 14 -4.61 13.14 -7.15
CA ASP A 14 -3.96 14.20 -6.35
C ASP A 14 -3.41 13.66 -5.02
N LEU A 15 -4.24 12.92 -4.29
CA LEU A 15 -3.84 12.32 -3.02
C LEU A 15 -2.84 11.17 -3.24
N LEU A 16 -2.98 10.43 -4.35
CA LEU A 16 -2.09 9.33 -4.69
C LEU A 16 -0.68 9.85 -4.99
N GLN A 17 -0.57 10.93 -5.78
CA GLN A 17 0.71 11.57 -6.06
C GLN A 17 1.37 12.07 -4.77
N ARG A 18 0.63 12.78 -3.92
CA ARG A 18 1.15 13.25 -2.63
C ARG A 18 1.60 12.10 -1.73
N LEU A 19 0.90 10.96 -1.76
CA LEU A 19 1.34 9.78 -1.03
C LEU A 19 2.63 9.21 -1.61
N GLN A 20 2.77 9.09 -2.93
CA GLN A 20 4.01 8.59 -3.57
C GLN A 20 5.23 9.49 -3.32
N GLU A 21 5.00 10.80 -3.20
CA GLU A 21 6.03 11.80 -2.86
C GLU A 21 6.65 11.54 -1.48
N HIS A 22 5.86 11.06 -0.51
CA HIS A 22 6.28 10.88 0.89
C HIS A 22 6.38 9.42 1.36
N PHE A 23 5.73 8.49 0.67
CA PHE A 23 5.56 7.08 1.04
C PHE A 23 5.75 6.15 -0.17
N THR A 24 6.06 4.88 0.10
CA THR A 24 6.01 3.82 -0.92
C THR A 24 4.58 3.27 -0.97
N VAL A 25 3.83 3.59 -2.03
CA VAL A 25 2.43 3.16 -2.16
C VAL A 25 2.34 1.82 -2.86
N HIS A 26 1.74 0.83 -2.20
CA HIS A 26 1.43 -0.46 -2.78
C HIS A 26 -0.07 -0.63 -2.91
N GLN A 27 -0.56 -0.87 -4.12
CA GLN A 27 -1.98 -1.08 -4.37
C GLN A 27 -2.31 -2.57 -4.35
N VAL A 28 -3.32 -2.94 -3.58
CA VAL A 28 -3.85 -4.31 -3.51
C VAL A 28 -5.32 -4.31 -3.87
N ALA A 29 -5.81 -5.41 -4.43
CA ALA A 29 -7.20 -5.50 -4.87
C ALA A 29 -8.20 -5.44 -3.70
N ASN A 30 -7.82 -5.96 -2.53
CA ASN A 30 -8.64 -6.01 -1.31
C ASN A 30 -7.76 -6.42 -0.12
N LEU A 31 -8.33 -6.38 1.09
CA LEU A 31 -7.68 -6.82 2.33
C LEU A 31 -8.11 -8.24 2.75
N SER A 32 -8.60 -9.07 1.81
CA SER A 32 -8.93 -10.45 2.13
C SER A 32 -7.65 -11.23 2.48
N PRO A 33 -7.73 -12.21 3.39
CA PRO A 33 -6.55 -12.97 3.84
C PRO A 33 -5.75 -13.56 2.67
N GLN A 34 -6.42 -14.06 1.63
CA GLN A 34 -5.74 -14.55 0.43
C GLN A 34 -4.89 -13.48 -0.28
N THR A 35 -5.40 -12.24 -0.40
CA THR A 35 -4.62 -11.14 -1.00
C THR A 35 -3.51 -10.68 -0.07
N VAL A 36 -3.72 -10.71 1.24
CA VAL A 36 -2.68 -10.43 2.24
C VAL A 36 -1.55 -11.47 2.16
N GLU A 37 -1.89 -12.76 2.08
CA GLU A 37 -0.92 -13.85 1.94
C GLU A 37 -0.15 -13.78 0.62
N GLN A 38 -0.85 -13.49 -0.49
CA GLN A 38 -0.20 -13.28 -1.80
C GLN A 38 0.73 -12.07 -1.82
N ASN A 39 0.45 -11.05 -1.00
CA ASN A 39 1.23 -9.83 -0.90
C ASN A 39 2.01 -9.75 0.43
N ALA A 40 2.26 -10.90 1.09
CA ALA A 40 2.78 -10.92 2.46
C ALA A 40 4.07 -10.12 2.64
N ALA A 41 4.94 -10.11 1.63
CA ALA A 41 6.17 -9.31 1.63
C ALA A 41 5.92 -7.79 1.67
N ILE A 42 4.85 -7.32 1.02
CA ILE A 42 4.45 -5.91 1.03
C ILE A 42 3.83 -5.54 2.37
N PHE A 43 2.99 -6.42 2.92
CA PHE A 43 2.41 -6.24 4.26
C PHE A 43 3.50 -6.20 5.33
N ALA A 44 4.42 -7.15 5.32
CA ALA A 44 5.57 -7.17 6.23
C ALA A 44 6.49 -5.94 6.09
N ALA A 45 6.61 -5.37 4.88
CA ALA A 45 7.40 -4.16 4.65
C ALA A 45 6.66 -2.86 5.03
N ALA A 46 5.34 -2.91 5.22
CA ALA A 46 4.51 -1.81 5.71
C ALA A 46 4.28 -1.87 7.22
N GLU A 47 4.64 -2.97 7.88
CA GLU A 47 4.75 -3.08 9.33
C GLU A 47 6.03 -2.36 9.79
N GLY A 48 5.97 -1.03 9.95
CA GLY A 48 7.10 -0.19 10.37
C GLY A 48 6.66 1.03 11.17
#